data_AF-A0A944D4J9-F1
#
_entry.id   AF-A0A944D4J9-F1
#
_cell.length_a   1.000
_cell.length_b   1.000
_cell.length_c   1.000
_cell.angle_alpha   90.00
_cell.angle_beta   90.00
_cell.angle_gamma   90.00
#
_symmetry.space_group_name_H-M   'P 1'
#
loop_
_entity.id
_entity.type
_entity.pdbx_description
1 polymer ?
#
loop_
_entity_poly.entity_id
_entity_poly.type
_entity_poly.pdbx_seq_one_letter_code
_entity_poly.pdbx_strand_id
1 'polypeptide(L)'
;MANARPWLAGLWVGWAMLAGSAMAAEATVGPGGPPVSYRLDSVRLVVAHAPGRVAGAPARRLALSGGGPARLVVGEAAHTFAYPADALLSALNGLYRLHFFALPPDLTRRPSVFLKDDGSIGTSLLRLADRPVTTLCVYLADYEKCVRFTDDGPEALRALVNQLDADADRRVAAEPPG
;
A
#
# COMPACT_ATOMS: atom_id res chain seq x y z
N MET A 1 81.70 6.64 -28.17
CA MET A 1 81.37 6.33 -26.76
C MET A 1 80.11 5.47 -26.77
N ALA A 2 80.22 4.26 -26.25
CA ALA A 2 79.19 3.23 -26.22
C ALA A 2 78.24 3.41 -25.02
N ASN A 3 77.00 2.92 -25.16
CA ASN A 3 76.25 2.13 -24.16
C ASN A 3 74.80 1.96 -24.68
N ALA A 4 74.38 0.78 -25.12
CA ALA A 4 73.96 -0.41 -24.36
C ALA A 4 72.45 -0.41 -24.03
N ARG A 5 71.73 -1.42 -24.55
CA ARG A 5 70.30 -1.77 -24.38
C ARG A 5 70.04 -2.38 -22.99
N PRO A 6 68.79 -2.38 -22.48
CA PRO A 6 67.95 -3.62 -22.49
C PRO A 6 66.43 -3.31 -22.68
N TRP A 7 65.64 -4.04 -23.49
CA TRP A 7 64.89 -5.30 -23.26
C TRP A 7 63.92 -5.35 -22.06
N LEU A 8 62.60 -5.37 -22.33
CA LEU A 8 61.44 -5.94 -21.59
C LEU A 8 60.26 -5.93 -22.59
N ALA A 9 59.81 -7.02 -23.22
CA ALA A 9 59.11 -8.23 -22.73
C ALA A 9 57.66 -7.96 -22.23
N GLY A 10 56.69 -8.30 -23.09
CA GLY A 10 55.37 -8.92 -22.83
C GLY A 10 54.41 -8.34 -21.78
N LEU A 11 53.15 -8.10 -22.17
CA LEU A 11 52.00 -8.96 -21.80
C LEU A 11 50.68 -8.36 -22.34
N TRP A 12 49.94 -9.18 -23.07
CA TRP A 12 48.54 -8.98 -23.40
C TRP A 12 47.68 -9.17 -22.14
N VAL A 13 46.79 -8.24 -21.84
CA VAL A 13 45.64 -8.48 -20.99
C VAL A 13 44.40 -8.05 -21.76
N GLY A 14 43.70 -9.04 -22.30
CA GLY A 14 42.39 -8.86 -22.90
C GLY A 14 41.38 -8.46 -21.82
N TRP A 15 40.75 -7.31 -22.00
CA TRP A 15 39.56 -6.94 -21.26
C TRP A 15 38.36 -7.69 -21.84
N ALA A 16 37.98 -8.79 -21.19
CA ALA A 16 36.66 -9.38 -21.36
C ALA A 16 35.64 -8.45 -20.69
N MET A 17 34.87 -7.72 -21.50
CA MET A 17 33.69 -7.02 -20.99
C MET A 17 32.66 -8.06 -20.54
N LEU A 18 32.52 -8.22 -19.22
CA LEU A 18 31.35 -8.83 -18.62
C LEU A 18 30.16 -7.88 -18.86
N ALA A 19 29.41 -8.13 -19.92
CA ALA A 19 28.08 -7.57 -20.09
C ALA A 19 27.18 -8.14 -18.99
N GLY A 20 27.10 -7.44 -17.86
CA GLY A 20 26.09 -7.70 -16.85
C GLY A 20 24.72 -7.47 -17.45
N SER A 21 23.89 -8.50 -17.49
CA SER A 21 22.47 -8.40 -17.82
C SER A 21 21.81 -7.45 -16.83
N ALA A 22 21.66 -6.18 -17.23
CA ALA A 22 20.78 -5.26 -16.53
C ALA A 22 19.35 -5.77 -16.73
N MET A 23 18.83 -6.50 -15.75
CA MET A 23 17.39 -6.72 -15.63
C MET A 23 16.76 -5.33 -15.60
N ALA A 24 15.98 -4.99 -16.63
CA ALA A 24 15.23 -3.75 -16.64
C ALA A 24 14.31 -3.75 -15.44
N ALA A 25 14.63 -2.95 -14.42
CA ALA A 25 13.73 -2.73 -13.30
C ALA A 25 12.42 -2.23 -13.88
N GLU A 26 11.31 -2.89 -13.54
CA GLU A 26 9.99 -2.43 -13.95
C GLU A 26 9.83 -0.95 -13.55
N ALA A 27 9.32 -0.15 -14.49
CA ALA A 27 9.18 1.27 -14.24
C ALA A 27 8.23 1.50 -13.05
N THR A 28 8.68 2.29 -12.09
CA THR A 28 7.91 2.68 -10.89
C THR A 28 7.66 4.17 -10.90
N VAL A 29 6.62 4.62 -10.19
CA VAL A 29 6.36 6.06 -9.98
C VAL A 29 7.38 6.61 -8.97
N GLY A 30 8.60 6.84 -9.44
CA GLY A 30 9.74 7.27 -8.61
C GLY A 30 10.31 6.15 -7.72
N PRO A 31 11.42 6.41 -7.02
CA PRO A 31 12.09 5.41 -6.18
C PRO A 31 11.15 4.87 -5.10
N GLY A 32 10.88 3.55 -5.12
CA GLY A 32 9.99 2.90 -4.14
C GLY A 32 8.50 3.24 -4.31
N GLY A 33 8.10 3.83 -5.44
CA GLY A 33 6.70 4.05 -5.78
C GLY A 33 6.02 2.80 -6.36
N PRO A 34 4.69 2.85 -6.58
CA PRO A 34 3.97 1.74 -7.21
C PRO A 34 4.48 1.48 -8.64
N PRO A 35 4.43 0.24 -9.13
CA PRO A 35 4.74 -0.09 -10.52
C PRO A 35 3.80 0.65 -11.49
N VAL A 36 4.28 0.99 -12.68
CA VAL A 36 3.47 1.67 -13.72
C VAL A 36 2.68 0.69 -14.59
N SER A 37 3.04 -0.60 -14.56
CA SER A 37 2.35 -1.68 -15.25
C SER A 37 2.39 -2.92 -14.38
N TYR A 38 1.25 -3.60 -14.26
CA TYR A 38 1.07 -4.83 -13.49
C TYR A 38 -0.19 -5.53 -13.99
N ARG A 39 -0.27 -6.85 -13.77
CA ARG A 39 -1.43 -7.64 -14.20
C ARG A 39 -2.56 -7.50 -13.19
N LEU A 40 -3.81 -7.53 -13.66
CA LEU A 40 -4.98 -7.42 -12.77
C LEU A 40 -5.01 -8.53 -11.70
N ASP A 41 -4.60 -9.75 -12.05
CA ASP A 41 -4.54 -10.89 -11.12
C ASP A 41 -3.50 -10.74 -10.00
N SER A 42 -2.57 -9.80 -10.14
CA SER A 42 -1.62 -9.40 -9.11
C SER A 42 -2.12 -8.27 -8.19
N VAL A 43 -3.33 -7.74 -8.43
CA VAL A 43 -3.92 -6.68 -7.62
C VAL A 43 -4.70 -7.26 -6.46
N ARG A 44 -4.42 -6.78 -5.25
CA ARG A 44 -5.22 -7.06 -4.06
C ARG A 44 -5.45 -5.80 -3.25
N LEU A 45 -6.69 -5.60 -2.80
CA LEU A 45 -7.06 -4.57 -1.83
C LEU A 45 -7.54 -5.24 -0.55
N VAL A 46 -7.04 -4.80 0.60
CA VAL A 46 -7.49 -5.30 1.90
C VAL A 46 -7.89 -4.13 2.79
N VAL A 47 -9.14 -4.12 3.21
CA VAL A 47 -9.65 -3.20 4.25
C VAL A 47 -9.82 -4.01 5.53
N ALA A 48 -9.28 -3.52 6.63
CA ALA A 48 -9.47 -4.10 7.96
C ALA A 48 -9.90 -3.03 8.96
N HIS A 49 -11.00 -3.28 9.66
CA HIS A 49 -11.51 -2.45 10.73
C HIS A 49 -11.26 -3.12 12.07
N ALA A 50 -10.49 -2.45 12.91
CA ALA A 50 -10.31 -2.78 14.31
C ALA A 50 -11.27 -1.91 15.15
N PRO A 51 -12.23 -2.50 15.88
CA PRO A 51 -13.31 -1.80 16.56
C PRO A 51 -12.89 -0.91 17.77
N GLY A 52 -11.60 -0.79 18.07
CA GLY A 52 -11.12 -0.06 19.26
C GLY A 52 -11.58 -0.72 20.56
N ARG A 53 -11.79 0.07 21.63
CA ARG A 53 -12.33 -0.43 22.92
C ARG A 53 -13.86 -0.59 22.96
N VAL A 54 -14.55 -0.52 21.81
CA VAL A 54 -16.00 -0.70 21.77
C VAL A 54 -16.33 -2.17 22.00
N ALA A 55 -16.82 -2.49 23.19
CA ALA A 55 -17.19 -3.84 23.56
C ALA A 55 -18.25 -4.40 22.61
N GLY A 56 -18.00 -5.60 22.07
CA GLY A 56 -18.97 -6.33 21.24
C GLY A 56 -19.04 -5.94 19.76
N ALA A 57 -18.33 -4.90 19.31
CA ALA A 57 -18.27 -4.60 17.88
C ALA A 57 -17.39 -5.64 17.15
N PRO A 58 -17.88 -6.30 16.08
CA PRO A 58 -17.10 -7.32 15.39
C PRO A 58 -15.97 -6.68 14.58
N ALA A 59 -14.81 -7.33 14.57
CA ALA A 59 -13.78 -7.02 13.59
C ALA A 59 -14.31 -7.30 12.19
N ARG A 60 -13.97 -6.45 11.23
CA ARG A 60 -14.38 -6.58 9.83
C ARG A 60 -13.16 -6.55 8.93
N ARG A 61 -13.10 -7.47 7.97
CA ARG A 61 -12.03 -7.53 6.96
C ARG A 61 -12.58 -7.83 5.59
N LEU A 62 -12.39 -6.92 4.65
CA LEU A 62 -12.68 -7.09 3.24
C LEU A 62 -11.37 -7.34 2.48
N ALA A 63 -11.33 -8.36 1.63
CA ALA A 63 -10.25 -8.62 0.70
C ALA A 63 -10.81 -8.74 -0.72
N LEU A 64 -10.38 -7.84 -1.60
CA LEU A 64 -10.70 -7.83 -3.02
C LEU A 64 -9.46 -8.32 -3.79
N SER A 65 -9.68 -9.20 -4.77
CA SER A 65 -8.62 -9.77 -5.61
C SER A 65 -8.99 -9.60 -7.07
N GLY A 66 -8.03 -9.24 -7.92
CA GLY A 66 -8.26 -9.24 -9.37
C GLY A 66 -8.13 -10.61 -10.03
N GLY A 67 -7.60 -11.61 -9.30
CA GLY A 67 -7.35 -12.96 -9.79
C GLY A 67 -8.27 -14.04 -9.20
N GLY A 68 -9.25 -13.67 -8.39
CA GLY A 68 -10.11 -14.62 -7.69
C GLY A 68 -11.27 -13.95 -6.98
N PRO A 69 -12.08 -14.71 -6.22
CA PRO A 69 -13.22 -14.15 -5.53
C PRO A 69 -12.78 -13.18 -4.43
N ALA A 70 -13.66 -12.22 -4.13
CA ALA A 70 -13.51 -11.38 -2.95
C ALA A 70 -13.97 -12.15 -1.71
N ARG A 71 -13.46 -11.73 -0.55
CA ARG A 71 -13.79 -12.31 0.75
C ARG A 71 -14.14 -11.20 1.73
N LEU A 72 -15.29 -11.31 2.38
CA LEU A 72 -15.69 -10.46 3.50
C LEU A 72 -15.76 -11.32 4.77
N VAL A 73 -15.08 -10.88 5.82
CA VAL A 73 -15.11 -11.48 7.15
C VAL A 73 -15.69 -10.47 8.14
N VAL A 74 -16.72 -10.85 8.89
CA VAL A 74 -17.33 -10.05 9.95
C VAL A 74 -17.48 -10.92 11.20
N GLY A 75 -16.67 -10.67 12.23
CA GLY A 75 -16.55 -11.58 13.36
C GLY A 75 -16.11 -12.97 12.87
N GLU A 76 -16.90 -13.99 13.19
CA GLU A 76 -16.66 -15.39 12.76
C GLU A 76 -17.26 -15.71 11.38
N ALA A 77 -18.12 -14.85 10.83
CA ALA A 77 -18.76 -15.09 9.55
C ALA A 77 -17.81 -14.75 8.39
N ALA A 78 -17.72 -15.64 7.40
CA ALA A 78 -16.92 -15.44 6.20
C ALA A 78 -17.76 -15.69 4.94
N HIS A 79 -17.80 -14.71 4.05
CA HIS A 79 -18.50 -14.75 2.78
C HIS A 79 -17.49 -14.62 1.64
N THR A 80 -17.71 -15.37 0.57
CA THR A 80 -16.89 -15.32 -0.65
C THR A 80 -17.82 -14.99 -1.80
N PHE A 81 -17.52 -13.96 -2.58
CA PHE A 81 -18.41 -13.46 -3.62
C PHE A 81 -17.61 -13.01 -4.85
N ALA A 82 -18.28 -12.92 -6.00
CA ALA A 82 -17.69 -12.36 -7.21
C ALA A 82 -17.54 -10.84 -7.08
N TYR A 83 -16.34 -10.34 -7.34
CA TYR A 83 -16.06 -8.90 -7.43
C TYR A 83 -15.55 -8.57 -8.83
N PRO A 84 -16.27 -7.74 -9.60
CA PRO A 84 -15.98 -7.58 -11.00
C PRO A 84 -14.76 -6.67 -11.19
N ALA A 85 -14.01 -6.95 -12.26
CA ALA A 85 -12.73 -6.31 -12.56
C ALA A 85 -12.86 -4.78 -12.70
N ASP A 86 -13.94 -4.30 -13.28
CA ASP A 86 -14.25 -2.88 -13.45
C ASP A 86 -14.46 -2.16 -12.11
N ALA A 87 -15.13 -2.79 -11.15
CA ALA A 87 -15.28 -2.26 -9.79
C ALA A 87 -13.93 -2.17 -9.06
N LEU A 88 -13.07 -3.20 -9.21
CA LEU A 88 -11.72 -3.18 -8.65
C LEU A 88 -10.85 -2.07 -9.27
N LEU A 89 -10.91 -1.90 -10.59
CA LEU A 89 -10.22 -0.81 -11.29
C LEU A 89 -10.75 0.56 -10.86
N SER A 90 -12.05 0.71 -10.66
CA SER A 90 -12.66 1.95 -10.16
C SER A 90 -12.16 2.30 -8.75
N ALA A 91 -12.07 1.31 -7.86
CA ALA A 91 -11.48 1.46 -6.53
C ALA A 91 -10.03 1.91 -6.60
N LEU A 92 -9.22 1.26 -7.45
CA LEU A 92 -7.81 1.58 -7.63
C LEU A 92 -7.61 3.00 -8.20
N ASN A 93 -8.42 3.39 -9.19
CA ASN A 93 -8.45 4.76 -9.70
C ASN A 93 -8.87 5.79 -8.63
N GLY A 94 -9.76 5.41 -7.71
CA GLY A 94 -10.06 6.17 -6.50
C GLY A 94 -8.80 6.43 -5.68
N LEU A 95 -8.00 5.39 -5.42
CA LEU A 95 -6.76 5.50 -4.65
C LEU A 95 -5.71 6.39 -5.32
N TYR A 96 -5.54 6.28 -6.64
CA TYR A 96 -4.64 7.17 -7.38
C TYR A 96 -5.09 8.64 -7.31
N ARG A 97 -6.39 8.92 -7.44
CA ARG A 97 -6.94 10.29 -7.29
C ARG A 97 -6.74 10.86 -5.89
N LEU A 98 -6.72 10.01 -4.86
CA LEU A 98 -6.45 10.39 -3.48
C LEU A 98 -4.96 10.58 -3.18
N HIS A 99 -4.07 10.35 -4.15
CA HIS A 99 -2.62 10.24 -3.93
C HIS A 99 -2.28 9.26 -2.81
N PHE A 100 -3.03 8.16 -2.70
CA PHE A 100 -2.93 7.19 -1.60
C PHE A 100 -1.49 6.71 -1.36
N PHE A 101 -0.75 6.44 -2.43
CA PHE A 101 0.62 5.93 -2.37
C PHE A 101 1.61 6.93 -1.74
N ALA A 102 1.29 8.23 -1.77
CA ALA A 102 2.06 9.29 -1.14
C ALA A 102 1.67 9.55 0.33
N LEU A 103 0.55 8.98 0.82
CA LEU A 103 0.12 9.19 2.20
C LEU A 103 1.11 8.59 3.21
N PRO A 104 1.29 9.20 4.40
CA PRO A 104 1.96 8.53 5.51
C PRO A 104 1.30 7.19 5.86
N PRO A 105 2.08 6.17 6.25
CA PRO A 105 1.54 4.84 6.57
C PRO A 105 0.69 4.83 7.85
N ASP A 106 0.90 5.79 8.75
CA ASP A 106 0.18 5.91 10.02
C ASP A 106 -0.39 7.33 10.17
N LEU A 107 -1.70 7.47 9.94
CA LEU A 107 -2.49 8.68 10.14
C LEU A 107 -3.23 8.68 11.49
N THR A 108 -2.93 7.73 12.38
CA THR A 108 -3.52 7.67 13.74
C THR A 108 -2.78 8.57 14.73
N ARG A 109 -1.65 9.15 14.31
CA ARG A 109 -0.85 10.09 15.10
C ARG A 109 -1.09 11.50 14.60
N ARG A 110 -1.40 12.41 15.52
CA ARG A 110 -1.59 13.82 15.20
C ARG A 110 -0.46 14.65 15.77
N PRO A 111 0.34 15.33 14.94
CA PRO A 111 1.20 16.39 15.44
C PRO A 111 0.31 17.51 15.98
N SER A 112 0.56 17.92 17.21
CA SER A 112 0.00 19.09 17.86
C SER A 112 1.10 20.11 18.02
N VAL A 113 0.80 21.37 17.71
CA VAL A 113 1.71 22.51 17.87
C VAL A 113 1.16 23.36 19.01
N PHE A 114 2.03 23.73 19.95
CA PHE A 114 1.65 24.53 21.10
C PHE A 114 2.70 25.61 21.39
N LEU A 115 2.27 26.74 21.95
CA LEU A 115 3.17 27.80 22.40
C LEU A 115 3.62 27.49 23.83
N LYS A 116 4.92 27.56 24.08
CA LYS A 116 5.50 27.44 25.43
C LYS A 116 5.55 28.81 26.12
N ASP A 117 5.74 28.79 27.44
CA ASP A 117 5.79 29.98 28.27
C ASP A 117 6.99 30.90 27.95
N ASP A 118 8.06 30.36 27.38
CA ASP A 118 9.22 31.11 26.89
C ASP A 118 9.01 31.74 25.50
N GLY A 119 7.81 31.61 24.92
CA GLY A 119 7.46 32.09 23.59
C GLY A 119 7.92 31.19 22.45
N SER A 120 8.56 30.05 22.73
CA SER A 120 8.96 29.09 21.69
C SER A 120 7.84 28.12 21.30
N ILE A 121 7.93 27.56 20.09
CA ILE A 121 6.96 26.59 19.57
C ILE A 121 7.38 25.18 19.98
N GLY A 122 6.49 24.45 20.64
CA GLY A 122 6.59 23.02 20.91
C GLY A 122 5.77 22.19 19.93
N THR A 123 6.23 20.97 19.68
CA THR A 123 5.46 19.95 18.94
C THR A 123 5.29 18.71 19.81
N SER A 124 4.09 18.14 19.83
CA SER A 124 3.81 16.85 20.48
C SER A 124 3.09 15.91 19.52
N LEU A 125 3.29 14.61 19.66
CA LEU A 125 2.54 13.59 18.91
C LEU A 125 1.44 13.02 19.79
N LEU A 126 0.20 13.39 19.48
CA LEU A 126 -0.98 12.80 20.10
C LEU A 126 -1.28 11.45 19.45
N ARG A 127 -1.33 10.39 20.25
CA ARG A 127 -1.70 9.04 19.81
C ARG A 127 -3.17 8.78 20.14
N LEU A 128 -3.97 8.47 19.12
CA LEU A 128 -5.41 8.18 19.27
C LEU A 128 -5.66 6.69 19.57
N ALA A 129 -4.99 6.13 20.57
CA ALA A 129 -4.88 4.68 20.80
C ALA A 129 -6.20 3.95 21.10
N ASP A 130 -7.23 4.64 21.59
CA ASP A 130 -8.49 4.02 22.02
C ASP A 130 -9.61 4.10 20.98
N ARG A 131 -9.33 4.64 19.78
CA ARG A 131 -10.32 4.80 18.71
C ARG A 131 -10.36 3.59 17.77
N PRO A 132 -11.51 3.37 17.09
CA PRO A 132 -11.56 2.46 15.95
C PRO A 132 -10.51 2.84 14.90
N VAL A 133 -9.80 1.83 14.39
CA VAL A 133 -8.75 2.01 13.38
C VAL A 133 -9.15 1.24 12.14
N THR A 134 -9.08 1.92 10.99
CA THR A 134 -9.18 1.30 9.68
C THR A 134 -7.79 1.21 9.06
N THR A 135 -7.46 0.06 8.49
CA THR A 135 -6.25 -0.16 7.70
C THR A 135 -6.65 -0.52 6.29
N LEU A 136 -6.17 0.25 5.31
CA LEU A 136 -6.29 -0.08 3.89
C LEU A 136 -4.91 -0.45 3.36
N CYS A 137 -4.77 -1.67 2.84
CA CYS A 137 -3.56 -2.16 2.19
C CYS A 137 -3.82 -2.43 0.71
N VAL A 138 -2.89 -1.99 -0.14
CA VAL A 138 -2.89 -2.16 -1.58
C VAL A 138 -1.65 -2.97 -1.96
N TYR A 139 -1.86 -4.06 -2.69
CA TYR A 139 -0.80 -4.92 -3.23
C TYR A 139 -0.87 -4.86 -4.75
N LEU A 140 0.26 -4.55 -5.39
CA LEU A 140 0.41 -4.47 -6.84
C LEU A 140 1.67 -5.25 -7.23
N ALA A 141 1.53 -6.50 -7.66
CA ALA A 141 2.67 -7.40 -7.87
C ALA A 141 3.56 -7.53 -6.61
N ASP A 142 4.79 -7.02 -6.65
CA ASP A 142 5.75 -7.02 -5.54
C ASP A 142 5.68 -5.78 -4.64
N TYR A 143 4.83 -4.80 -4.98
CA TYR A 143 4.63 -3.57 -4.23
C TYR A 143 3.51 -3.69 -3.19
N GLU A 144 3.75 -3.16 -1.98
CA GLU A 144 2.76 -3.05 -0.90
C GLU A 144 2.71 -1.62 -0.33
N LYS A 145 1.50 -1.11 -0.14
CA LYS A 145 1.24 0.11 0.64
C LYS A 145 0.08 -0.09 1.59
N CYS A 146 0.32 0.12 2.88
CA CYS A 146 -0.72 0.19 3.89
C CYS A 146 -0.83 1.58 4.51
N VAL A 147 -2.05 2.07 4.69
CA VAL A 147 -2.36 3.31 5.41
C VAL A 147 -3.35 2.99 6.52
N ARG A 148 -2.99 3.39 7.75
CA ARG A 148 -3.81 3.25 8.95
C ARG A 148 -4.41 4.59 9.34
N PHE A 149 -5.70 4.67 9.61
CA PHE A 149 -6.39 5.91 9.96
C PHE A 149 -7.56 5.65 10.92
N THR A 150 -7.95 6.67 11.68
CA THR A 150 -9.13 6.64 12.55
C THR A 150 -10.36 7.22 11.82
N ASP A 151 -11.51 7.21 12.49
CA ASP A 151 -12.74 7.90 12.09
C ASP A 151 -12.53 9.38 11.69
N ASP A 152 -11.58 10.04 12.36
CA ASP A 152 -11.20 11.42 12.10
C ASP A 152 -10.15 11.59 10.96
N GLY A 153 -9.87 10.53 10.19
CA GLY A 153 -8.92 10.55 9.08
C GLY A 153 -9.39 11.35 7.85
N PRO A 154 -8.63 11.36 6.75
CA PRO A 154 -9.00 12.08 5.53
C PRO A 154 -10.38 11.64 5.02
N GLU A 155 -11.29 12.61 4.87
CA GLU A 155 -12.69 12.33 4.53
C GLU A 155 -12.83 11.49 3.26
N ALA A 156 -12.08 11.85 2.21
CA ALA A 156 -12.16 11.18 0.93
C ALA A 156 -11.63 9.73 0.97
N LEU A 157 -10.63 9.43 1.82
CA LEU A 157 -10.16 8.06 2.06
C LEU A 157 -11.22 7.24 2.80
N ARG A 158 -11.86 7.84 3.82
CA ARG A 158 -12.96 7.22 4.56
C ARG A 158 -14.18 6.97 3.68
N ALA A 159 -14.53 7.91 2.82
CA ALA A 159 -15.62 7.76 1.86
C ALA A 159 -15.36 6.61 0.88
N LEU A 160 -14.14 6.48 0.36
CA LEU A 160 -13.75 5.36 -0.50
C LEU A 160 -13.90 4.02 0.23
N VAL A 161 -13.39 3.91 1.46
CA VAL A 161 -13.53 2.67 2.24
C VAL A 161 -15.00 2.33 2.50
N ASN A 162 -15.80 3.29 2.94
CA ASN A 162 -17.23 3.08 3.16
C ASN A 162 -17.95 2.62 1.88
N GLN A 163 -17.56 3.12 0.72
CA GLN A 163 -18.08 2.68 -0.56
C GLN A 163 -17.70 1.22 -0.87
N LEU A 164 -16.46 0.81 -0.58
CA LEU A 164 -16.02 -0.58 -0.75
C LEU A 164 -16.80 -1.53 0.16
N ASP A 165 -17.00 -1.14 1.42
CA ASP A 165 -17.78 -1.93 2.38
C ASP A 165 -19.24 -2.07 1.97
N ALA A 166 -19.88 -0.96 1.59
CA ALA A 166 -21.25 -0.97 1.12
C ALA A 166 -21.42 -1.82 -0.15
N ASP A 167 -20.45 -1.79 -1.06
CA ASP A 167 -20.50 -2.62 -2.26
C ASP A 167 -20.33 -4.11 -1.94
N ALA A 168 -19.44 -4.46 -1.01
CA ALA A 168 -19.28 -5.83 -0.53
C ALA A 168 -20.56 -6.35 0.13
N ASP A 169 -21.19 -5.56 1.01
CA ASP A 169 -22.42 -5.94 1.70
C ASP A 169 -23.57 -6.20 0.70
N ARG A 170 -23.73 -5.34 -0.31
CA ARG A 170 -24.73 -5.53 -1.37
C ARG A 170 -24.50 -6.83 -2.15
N ARG A 171 -23.25 -7.19 -2.43
CA ARG A 171 -22.91 -8.40 -3.19
C ARG A 171 -23.17 -9.67 -2.39
N VAL A 172 -22.77 -9.68 -1.11
CA VAL A 172 -23.06 -10.79 -0.21
C VAL A 172 -24.57 -10.98 -0.05
N ALA A 173 -25.34 -9.90 0.06
CA ALA A 173 -26.80 -9.97 0.16
C ALA A 173 -27.48 -10.45 -1.13
N ALA A 174 -26.84 -10.27 -2.30
CA ALA A 174 -27.36 -10.71 -3.59
C ALA A 174 -26.98 -12.17 -3.93
N GLU A 175 -26.05 -12.77 -3.18
CA GLU A 175 -25.63 -14.14 -3.40
C GLU A 175 -26.66 -15.11 -2.79
N PRO A 176 -27.22 -16.05 -3.57
CA PRO A 176 -28.19 -16.99 -3.04
C PRO A 176 -27.55 -17.87 -1.96
N PRO A 177 -28.31 -18.26 -0.91
CA PRO A 177 -27.79 -19.21 0.07
C PRO A 177 -27.40 -20.51 -0.66
N GLY A 178 -26.12 -20.86 -0.57
CA GLY A 178 -25.58 -22.13 -1.08
C GLY A 178 -26.01 -23.33 -0.26
#